data_AF-V7F5N1-F1
#
_entry.id   AF-V7F5N1-F1
#
_cell.length_a   1.000
_cell.length_b   1.000
_cell.length_c   1.000
_cell.angle_alpha   90.00
_cell.angle_beta   90.00
_cell.angle_gamma   90.00
#
_symmetry.space_group_name_H-M   'P 1'
#
loop_
_entity.id
_entity.type
_entity.pdbx_description
1 polymer ?
#
loop_
_entity_poly.entity_id
_entity_poly.type
_entity_poly.pdbx_seq_one_letter_code
_entity_poly.pdbx_strand_id
1 'polypeptide(L)'
;MSDSFREVTSVSWFGRIKRAVGGVIFGLILIVLMVIGLFWNEGRAVQTARSLAEGSGAVVSVGADSVDTANDGKLVHVSGLVTADSGLADPDFGIATQGLRLSRSVEMYQWKEESKSETTKKLGGGEETVTTYSYSKVWDDSQIDSSDFKKPDGHQNPPMEIHGRTFQIPEGKLVAFDLDTPVLDRIEGDKDYSLSADQSAAIKAAYTGTKPLSIVDGKIFLGNDNTTPALGDYRIGYELAPLGVISIIARQADSRFEPYQTQAGDALLMVDTGNVPAEKMFADAVSANTLITWLLRGAGLLLLTTGFALFLSPIGVILDVIPFLGSMARMGTGIIAFVLAILVGTVTIAIAWLWYRPLLALAILAAGVIAAVIVYRIGRSRRPAVPVVAPNPAAAA
;
A
#
# COMPACT_ATOMS: atom_id res chain seq x y z
N MET A 1 7.39 11.87 -33.14
CA MET A 1 6.08 11.28 -33.47
C MET A 1 6.03 9.95 -32.75
N SER A 2 5.02 9.72 -31.90
CA SER A 2 4.87 8.42 -31.21
C SER A 2 4.59 7.34 -32.26
N ASP A 3 5.42 6.29 -32.32
CA ASP A 3 5.03 5.08 -33.05
C ASP A 3 3.81 4.50 -32.33
N SER A 4 2.74 4.25 -33.07
CA SER A 4 1.51 3.69 -32.52
C SER A 4 0.94 2.63 -33.44
N PHE A 5 0.49 1.54 -32.83
CA PHE A 5 -0.12 0.40 -33.51
C PHE A 5 -1.55 0.22 -33.00
N ARG A 6 -2.50 -0.02 -33.89
CA ARG A 6 -3.91 -0.21 -33.53
C ARG A 6 -4.35 -1.62 -33.86
N GLU A 7 -4.87 -2.31 -32.85
CA GLU A 7 -5.54 -3.60 -33.00
C GLU A 7 -7.04 -3.43 -32.76
N VAL A 8 -7.84 -3.94 -33.70
CA VAL A 8 -9.30 -3.93 -33.58
C VAL A 8 -9.76 -5.35 -33.33
N THR A 9 -10.42 -5.57 -32.19
CA THR A 9 -11.06 -6.84 -31.85
C THR A 9 -12.56 -6.66 -31.81
N SER A 10 -13.30 -7.65 -32.32
CA SER A 10 -14.77 -7.63 -32.27
C SER A 10 -15.29 -8.85 -31.55
N VAL A 11 -16.33 -8.65 -30.73
CA VAL A 11 -16.97 -9.73 -29.97
C VAL A 11 -18.46 -9.70 -30.27
N SER A 12 -18.99 -10.86 -30.67
CA SER A 12 -20.42 -11.03 -30.90
C SER A 12 -21.20 -10.91 -29.58
N TRP A 13 -22.47 -10.52 -29.67
CA TRP A 13 -23.35 -10.42 -28.50
C TRP A 13 -23.41 -11.73 -27.69
N PHE A 14 -23.49 -12.89 -28.36
CA PHE A 14 -23.45 -14.21 -27.70
C PHE A 14 -22.10 -14.48 -27.01
N GLY A 15 -20.99 -14.05 -27.63
CA GLY A 15 -19.66 -14.10 -27.01
C GLY A 15 -19.57 -13.26 -25.73
N ARG A 16 -20.21 -12.08 -25.71
CA ARG A 16 -20.31 -11.22 -24.52
C ARG A 16 -21.12 -11.89 -23.41
N ILE A 17 -22.23 -12.56 -23.74
CA ILE A 17 -23.03 -13.32 -22.76
C ILE A 17 -22.19 -14.44 -22.13
N LYS A 18 -21.48 -15.24 -22.95
CA LYS A 18 -20.65 -16.35 -22.45
C LYS A 18 -19.56 -15.85 -21.50
N ARG A 19 -18.91 -14.72 -21.82
CA ARG A 19 -17.93 -14.07 -20.92
C ARG A 19 -18.57 -13.57 -19.63
N ALA A 20 -19.75 -12.94 -19.70
CA ALA A 20 -20.48 -12.49 -18.52
C ALA A 20 -20.86 -13.65 -17.59
N VAL A 21 -21.25 -14.80 -18.13
CA VAL A 21 -21.52 -16.02 -17.34
C VAL A 21 -20.26 -16.52 -16.63
N GLY A 22 -19.09 -16.51 -17.29
CA GLY A 22 -17.81 -16.79 -16.62
C GLY A 22 -17.49 -15.78 -15.51
N GLY A 23 -17.83 -14.51 -15.72
CA GLY A 23 -17.73 -13.43 -14.73
C GLY A 23 -18.55 -13.69 -13.47
N VAL A 24 -19.68 -14.42 -13.55
CA VAL A 24 -20.50 -14.77 -12.37
C VAL A 24 -19.72 -15.62 -11.38
N ILE A 25 -19.05 -16.68 -11.86
CA ILE A 25 -18.28 -17.60 -11.00
C ILE A 25 -17.14 -16.84 -10.34
N PHE A 26 -16.39 -16.06 -11.11
CA PHE A 26 -15.32 -15.23 -10.58
C PHE A 26 -15.83 -14.20 -9.56
N GLY A 27 -16.97 -13.55 -9.85
CA GLY A 27 -17.62 -12.61 -8.94
C GLY A 27 -18.00 -13.26 -7.60
N LEU A 28 -18.56 -14.47 -7.62
CA LEU A 28 -18.89 -15.23 -6.41
C LEU A 28 -17.65 -15.58 -5.59
N ILE A 29 -16.58 -16.05 -6.24
CA ILE A 29 -15.31 -16.35 -5.57
C ILE A 29 -14.76 -15.08 -4.92
N LEU A 30 -14.75 -13.96 -5.66
CA LEU A 30 -14.27 -12.68 -5.15
C LEU A 30 -15.08 -12.21 -3.93
N ILE A 31 -16.42 -12.34 -3.95
CA ILE A 31 -17.27 -12.01 -2.81
C ILE A 31 -16.87 -12.81 -1.57
N VAL A 32 -16.71 -14.13 -1.70
CA VAL A 32 -16.32 -15.01 -0.58
C VAL A 32 -14.94 -14.62 -0.03
N LEU A 33 -13.96 -14.42 -0.92
CA LEU A 33 -12.61 -14.02 -0.52
C LEU A 33 -12.62 -12.66 0.20
N MET A 34 -13.43 -11.71 -0.25
CA MET A 34 -13.52 -10.40 0.41
C MET A 34 -14.22 -10.46 1.76
N VAL A 35 -15.21 -11.33 1.95
CA VAL A 35 -15.80 -11.57 3.28
C VAL A 35 -14.74 -12.13 4.24
N ILE A 36 -13.97 -13.12 3.81
CA ILE A 36 -12.86 -13.69 4.60
C ILE A 36 -11.81 -12.62 4.90
N GLY A 37 -11.41 -11.84 3.89
CA GLY A 37 -10.40 -10.79 4.00
C GLY A 37 -10.81 -9.66 4.94
N LEU A 38 -12.07 -9.20 4.88
CA LEU A 38 -12.60 -8.20 5.79
C LEU A 38 -12.66 -8.71 7.23
N PHE A 39 -13.11 -9.96 7.44
CA PHE A 39 -13.13 -10.56 8.78
C PHE A 39 -11.72 -10.71 9.37
N TRP A 40 -10.77 -11.21 8.57
CA TRP A 40 -9.36 -11.31 8.96
C TRP A 40 -8.75 -9.94 9.27
N ASN A 41 -9.06 -8.92 8.47
CA ASN A 41 -8.58 -7.55 8.68
C ASN A 41 -9.00 -6.99 10.05
N GLU A 42 -10.24 -7.25 10.48
CA GLU A 42 -10.69 -6.86 11.83
C GLU A 42 -9.90 -7.61 12.91
N GLY A 43 -9.70 -8.92 12.75
CA GLY A 43 -8.90 -9.74 13.66
C GLY A 43 -7.48 -9.21 13.84
N ARG A 44 -6.78 -8.98 12.73
CA ARG A 44 -5.46 -8.33 12.68
C ARG A 44 -5.49 -6.97 13.38
N ALA A 45 -6.43 -6.10 13.03
CA ALA A 45 -6.53 -4.76 13.62
C ALA A 45 -6.67 -4.80 15.15
N VAL A 46 -7.45 -5.75 15.67
CA VAL A 46 -7.68 -5.94 17.11
C VAL A 46 -6.44 -6.52 17.78
N GLN A 47 -5.83 -7.55 17.17
CA GLN A 47 -4.60 -8.17 17.67
C GLN A 47 -3.48 -7.14 17.79
N THR A 48 -3.23 -6.35 16.74
CA THR A 48 -2.23 -5.28 16.76
C THR A 48 -2.57 -4.21 17.79
N ALA A 49 -3.82 -3.77 17.89
CA ALA A 49 -4.20 -2.79 18.91
C ALA A 49 -3.98 -3.30 20.34
N ARG A 50 -4.24 -4.58 20.62
CA ARG A 50 -3.98 -5.20 21.93
C ARG A 50 -2.49 -5.37 22.19
N SER A 51 -1.73 -5.81 21.20
CA SER A 51 -0.27 -5.99 21.29
C SER A 51 0.42 -4.65 21.57
N LEU A 52 -0.01 -3.57 20.90
CA LEU A 52 0.50 -2.22 21.16
C LEU A 52 0.08 -1.69 22.54
N ALA A 53 -1.13 -1.99 23.02
CA ALA A 53 -1.57 -1.60 24.36
C ALA A 53 -0.84 -2.39 25.47
N GLU A 54 -0.55 -3.66 25.24
CA GLU A 54 0.30 -4.48 26.11
C GLU A 54 1.72 -3.91 26.15
N GLY A 55 2.30 -3.65 24.98
CA GLY A 55 3.64 -3.08 24.86
C GLY A 55 3.76 -1.71 25.53
N SER A 56 2.80 -0.80 25.31
CA SER A 56 2.86 0.54 25.89
C SER A 56 2.70 0.54 27.41
N GLY A 57 2.03 -0.47 27.98
CA GLY A 57 1.93 -0.66 29.44
C GLY A 57 3.14 -1.38 30.06
N ALA A 58 3.94 -2.08 29.24
CA ALA A 58 5.09 -2.88 29.69
C ALA A 58 6.46 -2.25 29.39
N VAL A 59 6.52 -1.30 28.45
CA VAL A 59 7.77 -0.67 28.02
C VAL A 59 8.46 0.09 29.15
N VAL A 60 9.77 -0.05 29.25
CA VAL A 60 10.61 0.72 30.17
C VAL A 60 11.65 1.49 29.36
N SER A 61 11.63 2.82 29.43
CA SER A 61 12.67 3.65 28.84
C SER A 61 13.96 3.59 29.67
N VAL A 62 15.07 3.25 29.02
CA VAL A 62 16.39 3.14 29.65
C VAL A 62 17.42 3.97 28.88
N GLY A 63 18.48 4.37 29.58
CA GLY A 63 19.60 5.10 28.98
C GLY A 63 20.45 4.17 28.10
N ALA A 64 21.07 4.73 27.06
CA ALA A 64 21.92 3.98 26.14
C ALA A 64 23.36 3.75 26.65
N ASP A 65 23.77 4.45 27.70
CA ASP A 65 25.18 4.50 28.17
C ASP A 65 25.68 3.19 28.81
N SER A 66 24.77 2.31 29.25
CA SER A 66 25.11 1.02 29.85
C SER A 66 24.00 0.00 29.66
N VAL A 67 24.39 -1.25 29.46
CA VAL A 67 23.47 -2.39 29.45
C VAL A 67 23.24 -2.88 30.87
N ASP A 68 22.01 -2.76 31.37
CA ASP A 68 21.58 -3.31 32.67
C ASP A 68 20.92 -4.67 32.46
N THR A 69 21.57 -5.73 32.91
CA THR A 69 21.08 -7.11 32.79
C THR A 69 19.76 -7.35 33.53
N ALA A 70 19.37 -6.48 34.46
CA ALA A 70 18.05 -6.54 35.09
C ALA A 70 16.91 -6.28 34.09
N ASN A 71 17.19 -5.77 32.89
CA ASN A 71 16.21 -5.54 31.82
C ASN A 71 16.17 -6.64 30.76
N ASP A 72 17.02 -7.66 30.85
CA ASP A 72 16.98 -8.77 29.91
C ASP A 72 15.60 -9.45 29.89
N GLY A 73 15.09 -9.67 28.69
CA GLY A 73 13.75 -10.20 28.44
C GLY A 73 12.61 -9.18 28.57
N LYS A 74 12.86 -7.96 29.06
CA LYS A 74 11.85 -6.89 29.12
C LYS A 74 11.76 -6.14 27.81
N LEU A 75 10.60 -5.53 27.58
CA LEU A 75 10.41 -4.56 26.51
C LEU A 75 11.04 -3.23 26.95
N VAL A 76 12.08 -2.80 26.27
CA VAL A 76 12.80 -1.56 26.56
C VAL A 76 12.61 -0.55 25.44
N HIS A 77 12.65 0.73 25.81
CA HIS A 77 12.83 1.84 24.87
C HIS A 77 14.22 2.43 25.07
N VAL A 78 14.99 2.55 24.00
CA VAL A 78 16.36 3.08 24.02
C VAL A 78 16.54 4.05 22.86
N SER A 79 17.08 5.24 23.16
CA SER A 79 17.44 6.23 22.15
C SER A 79 18.92 6.58 22.25
N GLY A 80 19.62 6.64 21.13
CA GLY A 80 21.06 6.93 21.13
C GLY A 80 21.63 7.11 19.74
N LEU A 81 22.85 7.66 19.70
CA LEU A 81 23.62 7.81 18.47
C LEU A 81 24.08 6.43 17.99
N VAL A 82 23.83 6.15 16.71
CA VAL A 82 24.36 4.95 16.05
C VAL A 82 25.74 5.22 15.50
N THR A 83 26.66 4.31 15.78
CA THR A 83 28.02 4.29 15.21
C THR A 83 28.29 2.97 14.51
N ALA A 84 29.18 3.00 13.53
CA ALA A 84 29.63 1.81 12.81
C ALA A 84 31.16 1.87 12.66
N ASP A 85 31.83 0.75 12.87
CA ASP A 85 33.28 0.66 12.71
C ASP A 85 33.69 0.48 11.24
N SER A 86 32.81 -0.11 10.44
CA SER A 86 32.99 -0.33 9.01
C SER A 86 32.23 0.70 8.17
N GLY A 87 32.87 1.19 7.10
CA GLY A 87 32.19 1.95 6.06
C GLY A 87 31.42 1.07 5.08
N LEU A 88 30.63 1.72 4.23
CA LEU A 88 29.89 1.11 3.12
C LEU A 88 30.69 1.27 1.83
N ALA A 89 30.64 0.25 0.96
CA ALA A 89 31.31 0.30 -0.32
C ALA A 89 30.50 -0.36 -1.44
N ASP A 90 30.42 0.32 -2.59
CA ASP A 90 30.05 -0.28 -3.87
C ASP A 90 31.32 -0.47 -4.71
N PRO A 91 31.85 -1.71 -4.79
CA PRO A 91 33.10 -1.97 -5.50
C PRO A 91 32.97 -1.81 -7.02
N ASP A 92 31.76 -1.95 -7.59
CA ASP A 92 31.55 -1.89 -9.04
C ASP A 92 31.84 -0.48 -9.60
N PHE A 93 31.63 0.55 -8.76
CA PHE A 93 31.83 1.96 -9.08
C PHE A 93 32.82 2.65 -8.14
N GLY A 94 33.47 1.92 -7.23
CA GLY A 94 34.43 2.46 -6.27
C GLY A 94 33.84 3.49 -5.31
N ILE A 95 32.53 3.40 -5.01
CA ILE A 95 31.90 4.30 -4.04
C ILE A 95 32.25 3.82 -2.64
N ALA A 96 32.74 4.72 -1.80
CA ALA A 96 33.00 4.46 -0.39
C ALA A 96 32.43 5.61 0.45
N THR A 97 31.66 5.27 1.48
CA THR A 97 31.02 6.26 2.36
C THR A 97 30.78 5.70 3.77
N GLN A 98 30.42 6.56 4.72
CA GLN A 98 30.01 6.18 6.06
C GLN A 98 28.50 6.27 6.20
N GLY A 99 27.88 5.24 6.77
CA GLY A 99 26.44 5.13 6.91
C GLY A 99 26.03 3.73 7.37
N LEU A 100 24.73 3.53 7.50
CA LEU A 100 24.14 2.24 7.88
C LEU A 100 23.85 1.38 6.66
N ARG A 101 23.35 2.01 5.58
CA ARG A 101 22.99 1.35 4.32
C ARG A 101 23.20 2.29 3.14
N LEU A 102 23.72 1.77 2.04
CA LEU A 102 23.89 2.42 0.75
C LEU A 102 23.09 1.62 -0.28
N SER A 103 22.10 2.25 -0.89
CA SER A 103 21.18 1.63 -1.83
C SER A 103 21.44 2.17 -3.23
N ARG A 104 21.97 1.34 -4.13
CA ARG A 104 22.15 1.66 -5.55
C ARG A 104 20.84 1.43 -6.29
N SER A 105 20.31 2.50 -6.89
CA SER A 105 19.22 2.45 -7.87
C SER A 105 19.78 2.51 -9.28
N VAL A 106 19.26 1.70 -10.21
CA VAL A 106 19.73 1.67 -11.60
C VAL A 106 18.53 1.76 -12.52
N GLU A 107 18.53 2.73 -13.42
CA GLU A 107 17.56 2.85 -14.50
C GLU A 107 18.26 2.60 -15.84
N MET A 108 17.59 1.92 -16.76
CA MET A 108 18.04 1.75 -18.13
C MET A 108 17.12 2.51 -19.09
N TYR A 109 17.69 3.21 -20.07
CA TYR A 109 16.92 3.88 -21.10
C TYR A 109 16.49 2.87 -22.17
N GLN A 110 15.18 2.64 -22.28
CA GLN A 110 14.64 1.54 -23.07
C GLN A 110 13.23 1.86 -23.58
N TRP A 111 12.75 1.09 -24.55
CA TRP A 111 11.37 1.17 -25.01
C TRP A 111 10.39 0.65 -23.95
N LYS A 112 9.23 1.31 -23.88
CA LYS A 112 8.07 0.91 -23.09
C LYS A 112 6.83 0.98 -23.97
N GLU A 113 6.07 -0.10 -23.95
CA GLU A 113 4.75 -0.18 -24.57
C GLU A 113 3.68 0.23 -23.56
N GLU A 114 2.84 1.18 -23.96
CA GLU A 114 1.62 1.53 -23.24
C GLU A 114 0.42 1.19 -24.11
N SER A 115 -0.60 0.56 -23.53
CA SER A 115 -1.83 0.22 -24.25
C SER A 115 -3.03 1.01 -23.72
N LYS A 116 -3.86 1.49 -24.64
CA LYS A 116 -5.14 2.12 -24.33
C LYS A 116 -6.23 1.48 -25.16
N SER A 117 -7.27 0.98 -24.50
CA SER A 117 -8.42 0.35 -25.17
C SER A 117 -9.65 1.25 -25.12
N GLU A 118 -10.35 1.35 -26.24
CA GLU A 118 -11.65 2.01 -26.35
C GLU A 118 -12.67 1.03 -26.93
N THR A 119 -13.77 0.81 -26.21
CA THR A 119 -14.82 -0.13 -26.60
C THR A 119 -16.08 0.60 -27.03
N THR A 120 -16.52 0.36 -28.27
CA THR A 120 -17.77 0.88 -28.85
C THR A 120 -18.75 -0.25 -29.11
N LYS A 121 -20.04 0.01 -28.85
CA LYS A 121 -21.12 -0.95 -29.09
C LYS A 121 -21.63 -0.85 -30.52
N LYS A 122 -21.88 -2.00 -31.15
CA LYS A 122 -22.50 -2.10 -32.47
C LYS A 122 -24.02 -2.28 -32.34
N LEU A 123 -24.74 -1.87 -33.38
CA LEU A 123 -26.15 -2.20 -33.54
C LEU A 123 -26.32 -3.73 -33.53
N GLY A 124 -27.20 -4.26 -32.68
CA GLY A 124 -27.34 -5.72 -32.46
C GLY A 124 -26.54 -6.28 -31.27
N GLY A 125 -25.98 -5.44 -30.39
CA GLY A 125 -25.44 -5.85 -29.10
C GLY A 125 -24.01 -6.39 -29.12
N GLY A 126 -23.32 -6.39 -30.27
CA GLY A 126 -21.89 -6.68 -30.35
C GLY A 126 -21.02 -5.52 -29.82
N GLU A 127 -19.74 -5.78 -29.55
CA GLU A 127 -18.76 -4.76 -29.17
C GLU A 127 -17.54 -4.81 -30.10
N GLU A 128 -16.97 -3.64 -30.38
CA GLU A 128 -15.67 -3.44 -31.01
C GLU A 128 -14.75 -2.78 -29.99
N THR A 129 -13.59 -3.38 -29.75
CA THR A 129 -12.55 -2.80 -28.92
C THR A 129 -11.36 -2.45 -29.78
N VAL A 130 -11.01 -1.17 -29.82
CA VAL A 130 -9.81 -0.67 -30.46
C VAL A 130 -8.75 -0.48 -29.38
N THR A 131 -7.70 -1.30 -29.41
CA THR A 131 -6.54 -1.14 -28.55
C THR A 131 -5.45 -0.41 -29.33
N THR A 132 -5.06 0.76 -28.83
CA THR A 132 -3.94 1.54 -29.35
C THR A 132 -2.74 1.29 -28.45
N TYR A 133 -1.70 0.71 -29.03
CA TYR A 133 -0.39 0.52 -28.42
C TYR A 133 0.50 1.70 -28.82
N SER A 134 1.09 2.37 -27.83
CA SER A 134 2.01 3.49 -28.01
C SER A 134 3.38 3.09 -27.49
N TYR A 135 4.42 3.41 -28.25
CA TYR A 135 5.79 3.10 -27.86
C TYR A 135 6.53 4.39 -27.55
N SER A 136 7.17 4.42 -26.39
CA SER A 136 8.01 5.54 -25.97
C SER A 136 9.30 5.04 -25.34
N LYS A 137 10.36 5.84 -25.42
CA LYS A 137 11.62 5.54 -24.74
C LYS A 137 11.59 6.21 -23.38
N VAL A 138 11.86 5.45 -22.33
CA VAL A 138 11.78 5.90 -20.95
C VAL A 138 12.99 5.37 -20.17
N TRP A 139 13.26 5.99 -19.04
CA TRP A 139 14.08 5.41 -18.00
C TRP A 139 13.18 4.56 -17.11
N ASP A 140 13.55 3.31 -16.89
CA ASP A 140 12.82 2.37 -16.05
C ASP A 140 13.84 1.59 -15.20
N ASP A 141 13.48 1.28 -13.97
CA ASP A 141 14.35 0.63 -12.98
C ASP A 141 14.39 -0.90 -13.11
N SER A 142 13.59 -1.43 -14.03
CA SER A 142 13.46 -2.85 -14.31
C SER A 142 13.71 -3.15 -15.79
N GLN A 143 14.13 -4.38 -16.11
CA GLN A 143 14.24 -4.79 -17.51
C GLN A 143 12.84 -4.95 -18.11
N ILE A 144 12.56 -4.23 -19.21
CA ILE A 144 11.33 -4.42 -19.98
C ILE A 144 11.60 -5.43 -21.10
N ASP A 145 10.95 -6.59 -21.00
CA ASP A 145 11.01 -7.62 -22.03
C ASP A 145 10.25 -7.17 -23.29
N SER A 146 11.00 -6.61 -24.25
CA SER A 146 10.44 -6.16 -25.53
C SER A 146 9.92 -7.29 -26.43
N SER A 147 10.20 -8.56 -26.12
CA SER A 147 9.67 -9.69 -26.90
C SER A 147 8.16 -9.86 -26.70
N ASP A 148 7.63 -9.38 -25.58
CA ASP A 148 6.20 -9.37 -25.27
C ASP A 148 5.45 -8.18 -25.90
N PHE A 149 6.16 -7.25 -26.54
CA PHE A 149 5.52 -6.13 -27.22
C PHE A 149 4.64 -6.60 -28.37
N LYS A 150 3.54 -5.88 -28.60
CA LYS A 150 2.63 -6.15 -29.70
C LYS A 150 3.30 -5.95 -31.06
N LYS A 151 4.25 -5.01 -31.14
CA LYS A 151 5.07 -4.75 -32.32
C LYS A 151 6.55 -4.65 -31.88
N PRO A 152 7.23 -5.79 -31.70
CA PRO A 152 8.61 -5.80 -31.23
C PRO A 152 9.58 -5.26 -32.28
N ASP A 153 9.29 -5.44 -33.58
CA ASP A 153 10.10 -4.92 -34.69
C ASP A 153 10.27 -3.39 -34.61
N GLY A 154 11.51 -2.93 -34.42
CA GLY A 154 11.85 -1.51 -34.21
C GLY A 154 11.84 -1.04 -32.75
N HIS A 155 11.44 -1.91 -31.81
CA HIS A 155 11.31 -1.61 -30.37
C HIS A 155 12.11 -2.57 -29.49
N GLN A 156 13.21 -3.12 -30.00
CA GLN A 156 14.07 -4.03 -29.25
C GLN A 156 14.76 -3.31 -28.09
N ASN A 157 14.67 -3.90 -26.90
CA ASN A 157 15.46 -3.50 -25.73
C ASN A 157 16.69 -4.42 -25.59
N PRO A 158 17.87 -3.85 -25.30
CA PRO A 158 19.03 -4.65 -24.94
C PRO A 158 18.83 -5.31 -23.56
N PRO A 159 19.58 -6.38 -23.24
CA PRO A 159 19.58 -6.94 -21.90
C PRO A 159 20.10 -5.92 -20.87
N MET A 160 19.54 -5.96 -19.66
CA MET A 160 20.00 -5.14 -18.54
C MET A 160 21.13 -5.89 -17.82
N GLU A 161 22.34 -5.34 -17.81
CA GLU A 161 23.55 -5.95 -17.25
C GLU A 161 23.88 -5.43 -15.84
N ILE A 162 23.40 -4.23 -15.52
CA ILE A 162 23.67 -3.55 -14.25
C ILE A 162 22.34 -3.41 -13.51
N HIS A 163 22.32 -3.85 -12.25
CA HIS A 163 21.11 -3.84 -11.43
C HIS A 163 21.32 -3.08 -10.13
N GLY A 164 20.21 -2.69 -9.52
CA GLY A 164 20.19 -2.14 -8.17
C GLY A 164 20.79 -3.12 -7.15
N ARG A 165 21.41 -2.57 -6.11
CA ARG A 165 22.05 -3.36 -5.06
C ARG A 165 22.08 -2.59 -3.75
N THR A 166 21.86 -3.29 -2.65
CA THR A 166 21.94 -2.71 -1.31
C THR A 166 23.20 -3.21 -0.61
N PHE A 167 23.92 -2.29 0.02
CA PHE A 167 25.08 -2.56 0.86
C PHE A 167 24.74 -2.07 2.26
N GLN A 168 24.76 -2.96 3.26
CA GLN A 168 24.43 -2.63 4.64
C GLN A 168 25.55 -3.13 5.54
N ILE A 169 25.84 -2.37 6.61
CA ILE A 169 26.78 -2.83 7.62
C ILE A 169 26.23 -4.11 8.29
N PRO A 170 27.09 -5.09 8.63
CA PRO A 170 26.62 -6.31 9.29
C PRO A 170 26.26 -6.06 10.76
N GLU A 171 26.98 -5.14 11.41
CA GLU A 171 26.82 -4.77 12.81
C GLU A 171 27.07 -3.28 13.01
N GLY A 172 26.42 -2.71 14.02
CA GLY A 172 26.64 -1.34 14.49
C GLY A 172 26.48 -1.25 16.00
N LYS A 173 26.65 -0.06 16.57
CA LYS A 173 26.47 0.21 17.99
C LYS A 173 25.45 1.32 18.19
N LEU A 174 24.56 1.15 19.15
CA LEU A 174 23.80 2.24 19.76
C LEU A 174 24.37 2.47 21.16
N VAL A 175 25.41 3.29 21.22
CA VAL A 175 26.20 3.53 22.45
C VAL A 175 26.68 2.19 23.06
N ALA A 176 26.09 1.71 24.16
CA ALA A 176 26.48 0.45 24.79
C ALA A 176 25.84 -0.80 24.16
N PHE A 177 24.81 -0.64 23.33
CA PHE A 177 24.06 -1.73 22.72
C PHE A 177 24.60 -2.11 21.34
N ASP A 178 24.49 -3.38 20.99
CA ASP A 178 24.82 -3.96 19.69
C ASP A 178 23.59 -3.91 18.76
N LEU A 179 23.80 -3.43 17.54
CA LEU A 179 22.80 -3.45 16.47
C LEU A 179 23.17 -4.48 15.42
N ASP A 180 22.20 -5.29 15.03
CA ASP A 180 22.30 -6.30 13.97
C ASP A 180 21.10 -6.24 13.03
N THR A 181 21.04 -7.19 12.10
CA THR A 181 20.10 -7.23 10.97
C THR A 181 18.64 -6.96 11.36
N PRO A 182 18.04 -7.58 12.41
CA PRO A 182 16.67 -7.27 12.84
C PRO A 182 16.37 -5.79 13.05
N VAL A 183 17.31 -5.03 13.61
CA VAL A 183 17.17 -3.58 13.83
C VAL A 183 17.57 -2.81 12.57
N LEU A 184 18.73 -3.12 11.99
CA LEU A 184 19.29 -2.39 10.85
C LEU A 184 18.35 -2.39 9.63
N ASP A 185 17.65 -3.50 9.38
CA ASP A 185 16.67 -3.63 8.30
C ASP A 185 15.42 -2.76 8.50
N ARG A 186 15.15 -2.32 9.74
CA ARG A 186 13.99 -1.49 10.10
C ARG A 186 14.31 0.00 10.18
N ILE A 187 15.58 0.38 10.10
CA ILE A 187 15.96 1.79 10.07
C ILE A 187 15.50 2.34 8.73
N GLU A 188 14.57 3.29 8.74
CA GLU A 188 14.13 4.01 7.55
C GLU A 188 14.90 5.34 7.40
N GLY A 189 14.56 6.11 6.37
CA GLY A 189 15.10 7.46 6.18
C GLY A 189 16.34 7.54 5.30
N ASP A 190 16.49 6.61 4.36
CA ASP A 190 17.45 6.70 3.26
C ASP A 190 17.25 8.05 2.53
N LYS A 191 18.35 8.76 2.27
CA LYS A 191 18.36 10.07 1.62
C LYS A 191 19.18 10.02 0.35
N ASP A 192 18.80 10.82 -0.65
CA ASP A 192 19.60 11.00 -1.86
C ASP A 192 21.08 11.26 -1.54
N TYR A 193 21.94 10.40 -2.06
CA TYR A 193 23.39 10.51 -1.95
C TYR A 193 23.95 11.02 -3.28
N SER A 194 24.07 12.35 -3.38
CA SER A 194 24.59 13.02 -4.57
C SER A 194 26.09 12.83 -4.69
N LEU A 195 26.52 12.24 -5.80
CA LEU A 195 27.94 12.10 -6.14
C LEU A 195 28.53 13.45 -6.56
N SER A 196 29.72 13.77 -6.07
CA SER A 196 30.42 14.99 -6.43
C SER A 196 31.26 14.82 -7.70
N ALA A 197 31.53 15.92 -8.41
CA ALA A 197 32.39 15.91 -9.59
C ALA A 197 33.81 15.41 -9.27
N ASP A 198 34.29 15.65 -8.05
CA ASP A 198 35.63 15.23 -7.60
C ASP A 198 35.77 13.70 -7.49
N GLN A 199 34.65 12.97 -7.31
CA GLN A 199 34.65 11.50 -7.29
C GLN A 199 34.78 10.88 -8.69
N SER A 200 34.63 11.66 -9.76
CA SER A 200 34.60 11.19 -11.15
C SER A 200 35.82 10.38 -11.56
N ALA A 201 37.03 10.82 -11.19
CA ALA A 201 38.26 10.12 -11.55
C ALA A 201 38.35 8.73 -10.88
N ALA A 202 37.98 8.64 -9.60
CA ALA A 202 37.99 7.38 -8.86
C ALA A 202 36.92 6.41 -9.39
N ILE A 203 35.71 6.92 -9.65
CA ILE A 203 34.61 6.12 -10.21
C ILE A 203 34.98 5.56 -11.59
N LYS A 204 35.58 6.39 -12.46
CA LYS A 204 36.07 5.95 -13.78
C LYS A 204 37.16 4.89 -13.69
N ALA A 205 38.03 4.97 -12.69
CA ALA A 205 39.10 4.01 -12.50
C ALA A 205 38.60 2.65 -11.96
N ALA A 206 37.54 2.66 -11.14
CA ALA A 206 36.93 1.45 -10.58
C ALA A 206 36.01 0.73 -11.58
N TYR A 207 35.31 1.49 -12.43
CA TYR A 207 34.37 0.95 -13.39
C TYR A 207 35.08 0.15 -14.51
N THR A 208 34.74 -1.13 -14.62
CA THR A 208 35.35 -2.06 -15.59
C THR A 208 34.54 -2.26 -16.87
N GLY A 209 33.41 -1.57 -17.00
CA GLY A 209 32.54 -1.69 -18.19
C GLY A 209 33.03 -0.88 -19.38
N THR A 210 32.36 -1.06 -20.52
CA THR A 210 32.80 -0.47 -21.81
C THR A 210 32.12 0.84 -22.15
N LYS A 211 30.95 1.13 -21.57
CA LYS A 211 30.21 2.38 -21.82
C LYS A 211 30.96 3.58 -21.24
N PRO A 212 31.02 4.73 -21.93
CA PRO A 212 31.59 5.94 -21.36
C PRO A 212 30.86 6.35 -20.08
N LEU A 213 31.62 6.78 -19.09
CA LEU A 213 31.11 7.17 -17.78
C LEU A 213 31.23 8.67 -17.57
N SER A 214 30.16 9.27 -17.07
CA SER A 214 30.14 10.65 -16.59
C SER A 214 29.30 10.78 -15.32
N ILE A 215 29.49 11.86 -14.56
CA ILE A 215 28.61 12.21 -13.44
C ILE A 215 27.74 13.38 -13.91
N VAL A 216 26.42 13.21 -13.83
CA VAL A 216 25.46 14.27 -14.16
C VAL A 216 24.40 14.31 -13.06
N ASP A 217 24.12 15.50 -12.54
CA ASP A 217 23.12 15.73 -11.49
C ASP A 217 23.27 14.79 -10.27
N GLY A 218 24.52 14.55 -9.86
CA GLY A 218 24.81 13.69 -8.70
C GLY A 218 24.67 12.19 -8.95
N LYS A 219 24.43 11.76 -10.20
CA LYS A 219 24.26 10.36 -10.60
C LYS A 219 25.32 9.95 -11.61
N ILE A 220 25.63 8.66 -11.68
CA ILE A 220 26.48 8.11 -12.73
C ILE A 220 25.61 7.94 -13.98
N PHE A 221 26.07 8.48 -15.10
CA PHE A 221 25.51 8.22 -16.42
C PHE A 221 26.49 7.37 -17.23
N LEU A 222 26.00 6.24 -17.74
CA LEU A 222 26.74 5.35 -18.64
C LEU A 222 26.17 5.45 -20.05
N GLY A 223 26.85 6.20 -20.90
CA GLY A 223 26.41 6.52 -22.26
C GLY A 223 27.27 7.62 -22.88
N ASN A 224 27.13 7.84 -24.19
CA ASN A 224 27.92 8.84 -24.91
C ASN A 224 27.45 10.29 -24.64
N ASP A 225 26.13 10.49 -24.53
CA ASP A 225 25.52 11.81 -24.37
C ASP A 225 24.28 11.72 -23.47
N ASN A 226 24.33 12.38 -22.31
CA ASN A 226 23.22 12.41 -21.35
C ASN A 226 22.04 13.28 -21.81
N THR A 227 22.26 14.20 -22.77
CA THR A 227 21.18 15.02 -23.34
C THR A 227 20.41 14.30 -24.44
N THR A 228 21.05 13.31 -25.09
CA THR A 228 20.45 12.47 -26.13
C THR A 228 20.70 10.97 -25.86
N PRO A 229 20.10 10.40 -24.80
CA PRO A 229 20.39 9.03 -24.38
C PRO A 229 20.05 7.99 -25.44
N ALA A 230 20.90 6.97 -25.55
CA ALA A 230 20.72 5.83 -26.44
C ALA A 230 20.10 4.63 -25.70
N LEU A 231 19.48 3.71 -26.44
CA LEU A 231 18.92 2.49 -25.85
C LEU A 231 20.01 1.69 -25.14
N GLY A 232 19.72 1.27 -23.90
CA GLY A 232 20.66 0.58 -23.04
C GLY A 232 21.65 1.47 -22.30
N ASP A 233 21.53 2.80 -22.39
CA ASP A 233 22.27 3.69 -21.48
C ASP A 233 21.70 3.60 -20.06
N TYR A 234 22.53 3.90 -19.06
CA TYR A 234 22.17 3.77 -17.64
C TYR A 234 22.23 5.09 -16.90
N ARG A 235 21.32 5.27 -15.95
CA ARG A 235 21.44 6.23 -14.84
C ARG A 235 21.52 5.45 -13.55
N ILE A 236 22.51 5.76 -12.73
CA ILE A 236 22.77 5.07 -11.49
C ILE A 236 22.82 6.11 -10.37
N GLY A 237 21.85 6.01 -9.47
CA GLY A 237 21.73 6.85 -8.29
C GLY A 237 22.00 6.06 -7.02
N TYR A 238 22.25 6.77 -5.94
CA TYR A 238 22.46 6.19 -4.63
C TYR A 238 21.58 6.90 -3.61
N GLU A 239 21.06 6.13 -2.67
CA GLU A 239 20.49 6.62 -1.43
C GLU A 239 21.33 6.10 -0.25
N LEU A 240 21.46 6.90 0.80
CA LEU A 240 22.26 6.61 1.97
C LEU A 240 21.38 6.76 3.22
N ALA A 241 21.32 5.70 4.03
CA ALA A 241 20.86 5.77 5.42
C ALA A 241 22.02 6.30 6.28
N PRO A 242 21.98 7.57 6.73
CA PRO A 242 23.10 8.16 7.46
C PRO A 242 23.20 7.59 8.87
N LEU A 243 24.41 7.66 9.45
CA LEU A 243 24.56 7.54 10.90
C LEU A 243 23.79 8.68 11.59
N GLY A 244 23.16 8.38 12.71
CA GLY A 244 22.33 9.35 13.40
C GLY A 244 21.75 8.79 14.70
N VAL A 245 20.99 9.63 15.40
CA VAL A 245 20.23 9.18 16.56
C VAL A 245 19.04 8.37 16.07
N ILE A 246 18.80 7.21 16.68
CA ILE A 246 17.58 6.42 16.49
C ILE A 246 16.94 6.12 17.84
N SER A 247 15.68 5.70 17.80
CA SER A 247 14.92 5.21 18.96
C SER A 247 14.38 3.82 18.67
N ILE A 248 14.56 2.90 19.60
CA ILE A 248 14.20 1.49 19.46
C ILE A 248 13.23 1.11 20.57
N ILE A 249 12.19 0.35 20.24
CA ILE A 249 11.38 -0.40 21.20
C ILE A 249 11.50 -1.89 20.85
N ALA A 250 12.07 -2.66 21.76
CA ALA A 250 12.39 -4.06 21.53
C ALA A 250 12.58 -4.82 22.84
N ARG A 251 12.64 -6.15 22.78
CA ARG A 251 13.10 -6.97 23.90
C ARG A 251 14.61 -6.79 24.05
N GLN A 252 15.10 -6.47 25.24
CA GLN A 252 16.53 -6.56 25.52
C GLN A 252 16.96 -8.02 25.63
N ALA A 253 18.03 -8.39 24.92
CA ALA A 253 18.68 -9.69 25.03
C ALA A 253 20.19 -9.46 25.13
N ASP A 254 20.71 -9.45 26.36
CA ASP A 254 22.07 -8.97 26.64
C ASP A 254 22.24 -7.53 26.11
N SER A 255 23.24 -7.30 25.26
CA SER A 255 23.48 -6.02 24.58
C SER A 255 22.65 -5.83 23.30
N ARG A 256 21.86 -6.82 22.88
CA ARG A 256 21.13 -6.82 21.59
C ARG A 256 19.64 -6.56 21.77
N PHE A 257 18.97 -6.35 20.64
CA PHE A 257 17.53 -6.11 20.56
C PHE A 257 16.85 -7.21 19.75
N GLU A 258 15.83 -7.83 20.34
CA GLU A 258 15.04 -8.88 19.70
C GLU A 258 13.55 -8.51 19.66
N PRO A 259 12.76 -9.12 18.77
CA PRO A 259 11.31 -8.95 18.79
C PRO A 259 10.71 -9.39 20.14
N TYR A 260 9.92 -8.51 20.76
CA TYR A 260 9.18 -8.82 21.97
C TYR A 260 7.84 -9.46 21.63
N GLN A 261 7.71 -10.75 21.91
CA GLN A 261 6.46 -11.47 21.67
C GLN A 261 5.40 -11.07 22.70
N THR A 262 4.32 -10.43 22.25
CA THR A 262 3.17 -10.12 23.11
C THR A 262 2.29 -11.34 23.32
N GLN A 263 1.53 -11.34 24.43
CA GLN A 263 0.46 -12.31 24.67
C GLN A 263 -0.72 -12.10 23.71
N ALA A 264 -0.94 -10.87 23.29
CA ALA A 264 -1.97 -10.52 22.31
C ALA A 264 -1.73 -11.12 20.92
N GLY A 265 -0.46 -11.30 20.51
CA GLY A 265 -0.08 -12.13 19.36
C GLY A 265 1.00 -11.54 18.46
N ASP A 266 1.13 -10.21 18.36
CA ASP A 266 2.15 -9.59 17.50
C ASP A 266 3.49 -9.48 18.23
N ALA A 267 4.60 -9.59 17.50
CA ALA A 267 5.94 -9.32 18.01
C ALA A 267 6.30 -7.84 17.80
N LEU A 268 6.77 -7.17 18.85
CA LEU A 268 7.14 -5.76 18.82
C LEU A 268 8.64 -5.59 18.63
N LEU A 269 9.02 -4.97 17.51
CA LEU A 269 10.35 -4.46 17.21
C LEU A 269 10.15 -3.21 16.36
N MET A 270 10.21 -2.04 16.99
CA MET A 270 9.94 -0.75 16.36
C MET A 270 11.21 0.10 16.39
N VAL A 271 11.50 0.78 15.27
CA VAL A 271 12.70 1.60 15.11
C VAL A 271 12.28 2.89 14.41
N ASP A 272 12.53 4.02 15.07
CA ASP A 272 12.28 5.36 14.51
C ASP A 272 13.58 6.14 14.40
N THR A 273 13.68 6.97 13.36
CA THR A 273 14.79 7.92 13.22
C THR A 273 14.61 9.11 14.16
N GLY A 274 15.72 9.54 14.78
CA GLY A 274 15.75 10.61 15.76
C GLY A 274 15.49 10.16 17.19
N ASN A 275 15.41 11.15 18.10
CA ASN A 275 15.08 10.95 19.50
C ASN A 275 13.56 11.02 19.67
N VAL A 276 12.90 9.87 19.62
CA VAL A 276 11.44 9.72 19.66
C VAL A 276 11.05 9.02 20.97
N PRO A 277 10.24 9.66 21.83
CA PRO A 277 9.75 9.04 23.06
C PRO A 277 8.89 7.80 22.79
N ALA A 278 8.91 6.83 23.70
CA ALA A 278 8.18 5.57 23.55
C ALA A 278 6.68 5.77 23.31
N GLU A 279 6.07 6.71 24.04
CA GLU A 279 4.64 7.02 23.94
C GLU A 279 4.26 7.47 22.52
N LYS A 280 5.15 8.23 21.87
CA LYS A 280 4.93 8.68 20.49
C LYS A 280 5.07 7.53 19.51
N MET A 281 6.08 6.68 19.64
CA MET A 281 6.26 5.50 18.78
C MET A 281 5.02 4.59 18.83
N PHE A 282 4.48 4.33 20.03
CA PHE A 282 3.23 3.57 20.18
C PHE A 282 2.02 4.31 19.59
N ALA A 283 1.90 5.63 19.77
CA ALA A 283 0.80 6.41 19.21
C ALA A 283 0.82 6.41 17.67
N ASP A 284 2.00 6.51 17.07
CA ASP A 284 2.21 6.46 15.63
C ASP A 284 1.88 5.05 15.10
N ALA A 285 2.31 3.98 15.79
CA ALA A 285 1.94 2.60 15.45
C ALA A 285 0.42 2.34 15.53
N VAL A 286 -0.26 2.88 16.55
CA VAL A 286 -1.74 2.79 16.67
C VAL A 286 -2.42 3.54 15.52
N SER A 287 -1.90 4.71 15.15
CA SER A 287 -2.40 5.51 14.05
C SER A 287 -2.23 4.80 12.71
N ALA A 288 -1.06 4.21 12.46
CA ALA A 288 -0.77 3.39 11.29
C ALA A 288 -1.70 2.16 11.19
N ASN A 289 -1.87 1.41 12.29
CA ASN A 289 -2.80 0.28 12.35
C ASN A 289 -4.25 0.73 12.03
N THR A 290 -4.67 1.89 12.54
CA THR A 290 -5.99 2.46 12.26
C THR A 290 -6.14 2.80 10.78
N LEU A 291 -5.16 3.48 10.19
CA LEU A 291 -5.16 3.86 8.78
C LEU A 291 -5.21 2.64 7.86
N ILE A 292 -4.34 1.65 8.09
CA ILE A 292 -4.31 0.39 7.32
C ILE A 292 -5.67 -0.32 7.41
N THR A 293 -6.28 -0.36 8.59
CA THR A 293 -7.60 -0.96 8.78
C THR A 293 -8.66 -0.29 7.90
N TRP A 294 -8.68 1.04 7.84
CA TRP A 294 -9.61 1.80 7.00
C TRP A 294 -9.33 1.62 5.51
N LEU A 295 -8.06 1.62 5.09
CA LEU A 295 -7.67 1.37 3.70
C LEU A 295 -8.11 -0.02 3.25
N LEU A 296 -7.87 -1.05 4.06
CA LEU A 296 -8.28 -2.42 3.75
C LEU A 296 -9.80 -2.59 3.75
N ARG A 297 -10.53 -1.87 4.61
CA ARG A 297 -12.01 -1.82 4.54
C ARG A 297 -12.50 -1.18 3.25
N GLY A 298 -11.92 -0.04 2.86
CA GLY A 298 -12.25 0.66 1.63
C GLY A 298 -11.97 -0.19 0.39
N ALA A 299 -10.78 -0.79 0.33
CA ALA A 299 -10.39 -1.72 -0.73
C ALA A 299 -11.29 -2.95 -0.78
N GLY A 300 -11.59 -3.56 0.38
CA GLY A 300 -12.50 -4.70 0.47
C GLY A 300 -13.92 -4.38 0.01
N LEU A 301 -14.46 -3.20 0.36
CA LEU A 301 -15.77 -2.75 -0.11
C LEU A 301 -15.81 -2.51 -1.63
N LEU A 302 -14.74 -1.93 -2.17
CA LEU A 302 -14.60 -1.73 -3.61
C LEU A 302 -14.54 -3.07 -4.34
N LEU A 303 -13.76 -4.03 -3.85
CA LEU A 303 -13.67 -5.37 -4.43
C LEU A 303 -14.98 -6.17 -4.26
N LEU A 304 -15.71 -6.01 -3.16
CA LEU A 304 -17.07 -6.55 -3.01
C LEU A 304 -18.03 -5.97 -4.05
N THR A 305 -17.97 -4.66 -4.29
CA THR A 305 -18.78 -3.99 -5.31
C THR A 305 -18.48 -4.57 -6.69
N THR A 306 -17.20 -4.75 -7.01
CA THR A 306 -16.76 -5.43 -8.25
C THR A 306 -17.28 -6.87 -8.32
N GLY A 307 -17.18 -7.64 -7.23
CA GLY A 307 -17.69 -9.01 -7.16
C GLY A 307 -19.19 -9.11 -7.45
N PHE A 308 -20.00 -8.26 -6.80
CA PHE A 308 -21.44 -8.19 -7.06
C PHE A 308 -21.77 -7.65 -8.46
N ALA A 309 -21.01 -6.68 -8.98
CA ALA A 309 -21.20 -6.17 -10.33
C ALA A 309 -20.93 -7.26 -11.38
N LEU A 310 -19.91 -8.10 -11.19
CA LEU A 310 -19.63 -9.25 -12.04
C LEU A 310 -20.70 -10.33 -11.94
N PHE A 311 -21.18 -10.61 -10.72
CA PHE A 311 -22.30 -11.53 -10.48
C PHE A 311 -23.58 -11.08 -11.20
N LEU A 312 -23.89 -9.78 -11.19
CA LEU A 312 -25.07 -9.21 -11.84
C LEU A 312 -24.86 -8.87 -13.32
N SER A 313 -23.64 -9.01 -13.84
CA SER A 313 -23.27 -8.61 -15.21
C SER A 313 -24.10 -9.23 -16.33
N PRO A 314 -24.59 -10.50 -16.25
CA PRO A 314 -25.40 -11.07 -17.33
C PRO A 314 -26.68 -10.29 -17.62
N ILE A 315 -27.28 -9.65 -16.60
CA ILE A 315 -28.51 -8.85 -16.76
C ILE A 315 -28.28 -7.68 -17.73
N GLY A 316 -27.17 -6.95 -17.54
CA GLY A 316 -26.83 -5.82 -18.40
C GLY A 316 -26.52 -6.24 -19.84
N VAL A 317 -25.82 -7.37 -20.02
CA VAL A 317 -25.46 -7.87 -21.37
C VAL A 317 -26.69 -8.38 -22.14
N ILE A 318 -27.66 -8.99 -21.46
CA ILE A 318 -28.92 -9.42 -22.09
C ILE A 318 -29.72 -8.21 -22.56
N LEU A 319 -29.77 -7.13 -21.77
CA LEU A 319 -30.53 -5.91 -22.09
C LEU A 319 -29.84 -4.98 -23.09
N ASP A 320 -28.56 -5.22 -23.42
CA ASP A 320 -27.79 -4.47 -24.42
C ASP A 320 -28.27 -4.65 -25.87
N VAL A 321 -29.25 -5.54 -26.12
CA VAL A 321 -29.91 -5.64 -27.44
C VAL A 321 -30.65 -4.34 -27.80
N ILE A 322 -31.14 -3.60 -26.79
CA ILE A 322 -31.80 -2.30 -26.95
C ILE A 322 -30.90 -1.21 -26.33
N PRO A 323 -30.33 -0.28 -27.12
CA PRO A 323 -29.27 0.63 -26.65
C PRO A 323 -29.56 1.42 -25.37
N PHE A 324 -30.79 1.92 -25.19
CA PHE A 324 -31.20 2.68 -24.01
C PHE A 324 -31.43 1.80 -22.76
N LEU A 325 -31.93 0.57 -22.94
CA LEU A 325 -32.19 -0.35 -21.82
C LEU A 325 -30.87 -0.89 -21.24
N GLY A 326 -29.85 -1.11 -22.08
CA GLY A 326 -28.55 -1.62 -21.65
C GLY A 326 -27.71 -0.65 -20.81
N SER A 327 -27.81 0.67 -21.04
CA SER A 327 -27.14 1.68 -20.19
C SER A 327 -27.84 1.84 -18.84
N MET A 328 -29.17 1.93 -18.82
CA MET A 328 -29.96 1.98 -17.59
C MET A 328 -29.79 0.73 -16.74
N ALA A 329 -29.82 -0.45 -17.36
CA ALA A 329 -29.64 -1.72 -16.67
C ALA A 329 -28.28 -1.80 -15.97
N ARG A 330 -27.18 -1.42 -16.63
CA ARG A 330 -25.84 -1.45 -16.02
C ARG A 330 -25.68 -0.45 -14.88
N MET A 331 -26.26 0.74 -15.00
CA MET A 331 -26.31 1.70 -13.89
C MET A 331 -27.10 1.13 -12.71
N GLY A 332 -28.28 0.55 -12.97
CA GLY A 332 -29.12 -0.10 -11.96
C GLY A 332 -28.41 -1.25 -11.27
N THR A 333 -27.80 -2.17 -12.01
CA THR A 333 -27.03 -3.29 -11.44
C THR A 333 -25.80 -2.82 -10.68
N GLY A 334 -25.15 -1.73 -11.10
CA GLY A 334 -24.03 -1.13 -10.37
C GLY A 334 -24.45 -0.54 -9.03
N ILE A 335 -25.58 0.17 -8.98
CA ILE A 335 -26.16 0.68 -7.72
C ILE A 335 -26.54 -0.48 -6.80
N ILE A 336 -27.21 -1.52 -7.33
CA ILE A 336 -27.57 -2.71 -6.54
C ILE A 336 -26.31 -3.40 -6.02
N ALA A 337 -25.28 -3.57 -6.85
CA ALA A 337 -24.02 -4.17 -6.44
C ALA A 337 -23.34 -3.40 -5.29
N PHE A 338 -23.33 -2.07 -5.37
CA PHE A 338 -22.79 -1.21 -4.33
C PHE A 338 -23.59 -1.31 -3.01
N VAL A 339 -24.92 -1.32 -3.09
CA VAL A 339 -25.79 -1.50 -1.91
C VAL A 339 -25.57 -2.88 -1.28
N LEU A 340 -25.48 -3.95 -2.07
CA LEU A 340 -25.17 -5.30 -1.59
C LEU A 340 -23.79 -5.37 -0.96
N ALA A 341 -22.79 -4.71 -1.56
CA ALA A 341 -21.43 -4.63 -1.01
C ALA A 341 -21.40 -3.93 0.34
N ILE A 342 -22.10 -2.80 0.49
CA ILE A 342 -22.24 -2.11 1.79
C ILE A 342 -22.93 -3.03 2.78
N LEU A 343 -24.04 -3.68 2.42
CA LEU A 343 -24.78 -4.54 3.32
C LEU A 343 -23.90 -5.71 3.81
N VAL A 344 -23.32 -6.47 2.89
CA VAL A 344 -22.50 -7.63 3.21
C VAL A 344 -21.21 -7.23 3.92
N GLY A 345 -20.53 -6.18 3.45
CA GLY A 345 -19.31 -5.67 4.10
C GLY A 345 -19.57 -5.17 5.52
N THR A 346 -20.63 -4.39 5.74
CA THR A 346 -21.01 -3.91 7.08
C THR A 346 -21.38 -5.07 8.00
N VAL A 347 -22.18 -6.02 7.54
CA VAL A 347 -22.55 -7.21 8.34
C VAL A 347 -21.31 -8.03 8.69
N THR A 348 -20.40 -8.24 7.74
CA THR A 348 -19.14 -8.95 7.97
C THR A 348 -18.30 -8.27 9.04
N ILE A 349 -18.12 -6.95 8.95
CA ILE A 349 -17.36 -6.17 9.95
C ILE A 349 -18.06 -6.23 11.32
N ALA A 350 -19.39 -6.12 11.36
CA ALA A 350 -20.15 -6.20 12.60
C ALA A 350 -20.02 -7.56 13.28
N ILE A 351 -20.09 -8.66 12.52
CA ILE A 351 -19.86 -10.02 13.02
C ILE A 351 -18.43 -10.17 13.55
N ALA A 352 -17.44 -9.64 12.82
CA ALA A 352 -16.06 -9.66 13.27
C ALA A 352 -15.86 -8.86 14.57
N TRP A 353 -16.55 -7.73 14.75
CA TRP A 353 -16.55 -6.99 16.01
C TRP A 353 -17.14 -7.78 17.17
N LEU A 354 -18.23 -8.51 16.96
CA LEU A 354 -18.81 -9.39 17.98
C LEU A 354 -17.83 -10.49 18.38
N TRP A 355 -17.07 -11.03 17.42
CA TRP A 355 -16.09 -12.08 17.66
C TRP A 355 -14.83 -11.56 18.39
N TYR A 356 -14.21 -10.51 17.84
CA TYR A 356 -12.93 -10.02 18.33
C TYR A 356 -13.05 -8.98 19.46
N ARG A 357 -14.18 -8.28 19.59
CA ARG A 357 -14.43 -7.23 20.62
C ARG A 357 -15.84 -7.35 21.25
N PRO A 358 -16.21 -8.50 21.85
CA PRO A 358 -17.56 -8.76 22.34
C PRO A 358 -18.04 -7.74 23.38
N LEU A 359 -17.18 -7.32 24.32
CA LEU A 359 -17.55 -6.35 25.36
C LEU A 359 -17.86 -4.95 24.80
N LEU A 360 -17.04 -4.46 23.86
CA LEU A 360 -17.28 -3.18 23.21
C LEU A 360 -18.55 -3.23 22.35
N ALA A 361 -18.78 -4.32 21.63
CA ALA A 361 -19.99 -4.51 20.84
C ALA A 361 -21.26 -4.52 21.73
N LEU A 362 -21.23 -5.26 22.85
CA LEU A 362 -22.32 -5.29 23.83
C LEU A 362 -22.56 -3.91 24.48
N ALA A 363 -21.50 -3.17 24.81
CA ALA A 363 -21.61 -1.83 25.37
C ALA A 363 -22.28 -0.84 24.40
N ILE A 364 -21.91 -0.89 23.11
CA ILE A 364 -22.54 -0.08 22.06
C ILE A 364 -24.01 -0.45 21.90
N LEU A 365 -24.35 -1.74 21.88
CA LEU A 365 -25.74 -2.20 21.81
C LEU A 365 -26.55 -1.73 23.02
N ALA A 366 -26.01 -1.84 24.23
CA ALA A 366 -26.65 -1.37 25.46
C ALA A 366 -26.89 0.15 25.41
N ALA A 367 -25.89 0.94 25.01
CA ALA A 367 -26.02 2.37 24.85
C ALA A 367 -27.11 2.74 23.80
N GLY A 368 -27.16 2.01 22.68
CA GLY A 368 -28.21 2.18 21.67
C GLY A 368 -29.62 1.90 22.19
N VAL A 369 -29.80 0.83 22.96
CA VAL A 369 -31.08 0.50 23.62
C VAL A 369 -31.48 1.59 24.61
N ILE A 370 -30.55 2.07 25.43
CA ILE A 370 -30.80 3.16 26.38
C ILE A 370 -31.26 4.43 25.64
N ALA A 371 -30.56 4.82 24.57
CA ALA A 371 -30.93 5.96 23.75
C ALA A 371 -32.33 5.80 23.12
N ALA A 372 -32.64 4.63 22.56
CA ALA A 372 -33.95 4.33 21.98
C ALA A 372 -35.08 4.41 23.02
N VAL A 373 -34.86 3.90 24.23
CA VAL A 373 -35.82 4.00 25.34
C VAL A 373 -36.05 5.45 25.76
N ILE A 374 -34.99 6.26 25.84
CA ILE A 374 -35.09 7.70 26.15
C ILE A 374 -35.92 8.41 25.08
N VAL A 375 -35.60 8.21 23.79
CA VAL A 375 -36.34 8.83 22.68
C VAL A 375 -37.81 8.39 22.69
N TYR A 376 -38.09 7.10 22.88
CA TYR A 376 -39.45 6.58 22.98
C TYR A 376 -40.23 7.23 24.14
N ARG A 377 -39.60 7.40 25.32
CA ARG A 377 -40.23 8.04 26.48
C ARG A 377 -40.47 9.54 26.27
N ILE A 378 -39.56 10.25 25.61
CA ILE A 378 -39.74 11.68 25.25
C ILE A 378 -40.83 11.85 24.17
N GLY A 379 -40.85 10.98 23.16
CA GLY A 379 -41.89 10.99 22.13
C GLY A 379 -43.29 10.72 22.70
N ARG A 380 -43.39 9.82 23.69
CA ARG A 380 -44.67 9.51 24.36
C ARG A 380 -45.15 10.61 25.32
N SER A 381 -44.25 11.43 25.86
CA SER A 381 -44.61 12.56 26.73
C SER A 381 -45.06 13.80 25.94
N ARG A 382 -44.77 13.86 24.63
CA ARG A 382 -45.37 14.83 23.70
C ARG A 382 -46.69 14.29 23.14
N ARG A 383 -47.77 14.36 23.91
CA ARG A 383 -49.13 14.20 23.34
C ARG A 383 -49.38 15.34 22.34
N PRO A 384 -50.00 15.08 21.17
CA PRO A 384 -50.40 16.16 20.26
C PRO A 384 -51.38 17.10 20.98
N ALA A 385 -51.16 18.40 20.88
CA ALA A 385 -52.12 19.39 21.36
C ALA A 385 -53.45 19.17 20.63
N VAL A 386 -54.53 18.99 21.39
CA VAL A 386 -55.88 18.83 20.84
C VAL A 386 -56.19 20.09 20.01
N PRO A 387 -56.63 19.96 18.75
CA PRO A 387 -57.04 21.13 17.97
C PRO A 387 -58.24 21.78 18.66
N VAL A 388 -58.11 23.06 19.01
CA VAL A 388 -59.23 23.87 19.50
C VAL A 388 -60.22 24.02 18.34
N VAL A 389 -61.37 23.36 18.44
CA VAL A 389 -62.48 23.54 17.50
C VAL A 389 -63.01 24.96 17.67
N ALA A 390 -62.91 25.78 16.62
CA ALA A 390 -63.54 27.09 16.59
C ALA A 390 -65.08 26.93 16.51
N PRO A 391 -65.87 27.71 17.27
CA PRO A 391 -67.32 27.63 17.24
C PRO A 391 -67.88 28.10 15.89
N ASN A 392 -68.83 27.33 15.37
CA ASN A 392 -69.53 27.59 14.10
C ASN A 392 -70.52 28.78 14.24
N PRO A 393 -70.43 29.84 13.41
CA PRO A 393 -71.39 30.94 13.43
C PRO A 393 -72.59 30.62 12.53
N ALA A 394 -73.49 29.76 13.00
CA ALA A 394 -74.75 29.51 12.31
C ALA A 394 -75.86 29.13 13.29
N ALA A 395 -76.26 30.10 14.12
CA ALA A 395 -77.52 30.11 14.85
C ALA A 395 -77.90 31.57 15.17
N ALA A 396 -78.20 32.35 14.14
CA ALA A 396 -78.95 33.61 14.26
C ALA A 396 -79.54 33.99 12.90
N ALA A 397 -80.72 33.43 12.59
CA ALA A 397 -81.81 34.05 11.83
C ALA A 397 -82.91 32.99 11.65
#